data_AF-A0A7C3PCX5-F1
#
_entry.id   AF-A0A7C3PCX5-F1
#
_cell.length_a   1.000
_cell.length_b   1.000
_cell.length_c   1.000
_cell.angle_alpha   90.00
_cell.angle_beta   90.00
_cell.angle_gamma   90.00
#
_symmetry.space_group_name_H-M   'P 1'
#
loop_
_entity.id
_entity.type
_entity.pdbx_description
1 polymer ?
#
loop_
_entity_poly.entity_id
_entity_poly.type
_entity_poly.pdbx_seq_one_letter_code
_entity_poly.pdbx_strand_id
1 'polypeptide(L)' 'MVFRPTTRVSRKEEKTRPILIIEDEKDIVDLIGYHVKQAGFSVVEALDGASGLERARKDRPALIILDLML' A
#
# COMPACT_ATOMS: atom_id res chain seq x y z
N MET A 1 -31.44 12.37 4.88
CA MET A 1 -31.18 10.93 4.68
C MET A 1 -30.49 10.75 3.33
N VAL A 2 -29.17 10.56 3.31
CA VAL A 2 -28.45 10.07 2.11
C VAL A 2 -27.44 9.05 2.61
N PHE A 3 -27.82 7.78 2.50
CA PHE A 3 -26.93 6.64 2.76
C PHE A 3 -25.98 6.56 1.57
N ARG A 4 -24.68 6.83 1.78
CA ARG A 4 -23.66 6.61 0.75
C ARG A 4 -23.40 5.09 0.70
N PRO A 5 -23.67 4.39 -0.41
CA PRO A 5 -23.38 2.97 -0.49
C PRO A 5 -21.86 2.79 -0.42
N THR A 6 -21.38 2.11 0.61
CA THR A 6 -19.99 1.65 0.67
C THR A 6 -19.80 0.70 -0.51
N THR A 7 -19.01 1.11 -1.50
CA THR A 7 -18.65 0.31 -2.67
C THR A 7 -18.13 -1.04 -2.18
N ARG A 8 -18.89 -2.10 -2.45
CA ARG A 8 -18.49 -3.47 -2.12
C ARG A 8 -17.41 -3.86 -3.12
N VAL A 9 -16.14 -3.56 -2.79
CA VAL A 9 -14.99 -4.04 -3.58
C VAL A 9 -15.09 -5.56 -3.64
N SER A 10 -15.05 -6.11 -4.86
CA SER A 10 -15.12 -7.55 -5.02
C SER A 10 -13.88 -8.19 -4.37
N ARG A 11 -14.04 -9.27 -3.59
CA ARG A 11 -12.91 -9.97 -2.92
C ARG A 11 -11.76 -10.36 -3.89
N LYS A 12 -12.01 -10.37 -5.21
CA LYS A 12 -11.02 -10.65 -6.25
C LYS A 12 -10.13 -9.43 -6.57
N GLU A 13 -10.66 -8.22 -6.49
CA GLU A 13 -9.94 -6.96 -6.71
C GLU A 13 -9.06 -6.55 -5.51
N GLU A 14 -9.36 -7.03 -4.31
CA GLU A 14 -8.50 -6.80 -3.12
C GLU A 14 -7.15 -7.51 -3.22
N LYS A 15 -7.09 -8.69 -3.87
CA LYS A 15 -5.82 -9.41 -4.10
C LYS A 15 -5.00 -8.86 -5.25
N THR A 16 -5.56 -8.04 -6.14
CA THR A 16 -4.83 -7.45 -7.28
C THR A 16 -4.25 -6.08 -6.96
N ARG A 17 -4.76 -5.39 -5.94
CA ARG A 17 -4.24 -4.08 -5.53
C ARG A 17 -2.99 -4.27 -4.68
N PRO A 18 -1.91 -3.50 -4.93
CA PRO A 18 -0.65 -3.68 -4.22
C PRO A 18 -0.74 -3.18 -2.77
N ILE A 19 0.23 -3.58 -1.96
CA ILE A 19 0.52 -2.94 -0.67
C ILE A 19 1.58 -1.85 -0.92
N LEU A 20 1.32 -0.64 -0.44
CA LEU A 20 2.28 0.47 -0.51
C LEU A 20 3.08 0.53 0.79
N ILE A 21 4.41 0.58 0.69
CA ILE A 21 5.33 0.79 1.80
C ILE A 21 5.93 2.18 1.65
N ILE A 22 5.87 3.00 2.71
CA ILE A 22 6.45 4.34 2.78
C ILE A 22 7.42 4.36 3.95
N GLU A 23 8.71 4.32 3.65
CA GLU A 23 9.83 4.08 4.59
C GLU A 23 11.13 4.53 3.91
N ASP A 24 11.96 5.34 4.56
CA ASP A 24 13.20 5.89 3.98
C ASP A 24 14.39 4.95 4.12
N GLU A 25 14.35 4.02 5.08
CA GLU A 25 15.37 2.98 5.25
C GLU A 25 15.16 1.78 4.30
N LYS A 26 16.02 1.67 3.28
CA LYS A 26 15.90 0.64 2.24
C LYS A 26 15.92 -0.80 2.77
N ASP A 27 16.71 -1.07 3.81
CA ASP A 27 16.80 -2.40 4.42
C ASP A 27 15.47 -2.81 5.08
N ILE A 28 14.76 -1.85 5.69
CA ILE A 28 13.42 -2.06 6.27
C ILE A 28 12.40 -2.28 5.15
N VAL A 29 12.44 -1.48 4.08
CA VAL A 29 11.59 -1.67 2.89
C VAL A 29 11.75 -3.08 2.32
N ASP A 30 12.97 -3.56 2.16
CA ASP A 30 13.25 -4.89 1.61
C ASP A 30 12.74 -6.01 2.51
N LEU A 31 12.92 -5.88 3.83
CA LEU A 31 12.41 -6.84 4.80
C LEU A 31 10.87 -6.93 4.76
N ILE A 32 10.19 -5.79 4.83
CA ILE A 32 8.72 -5.73 4.77
C ILE A 32 8.25 -6.26 3.41
N GLY A 33 8.87 -5.79 2.32
CA GLY A 33 8.55 -6.19 0.96
C GLY A 33 8.71 -7.69 0.72
N TYR A 34 9.73 -8.31 1.31
CA TYR A 34 9.90 -9.77 1.28
C TYR A 34 8.72 -10.49 1.93
N HIS A 35 8.32 -10.10 3.14
CA HIS A 35 7.19 -10.72 3.84
C HIS A 35 5.86 -10.54 3.10
N VAL A 36 5.62 -9.35 2.54
CA VAL A 36 4.40 -9.08 1.75
C VAL A 36 4.36 -9.95 0.49
N LYS A 37 5.47 -10.09 -0.22
CA LYS A 37 5.58 -10.95 -1.40
C LYS A 37 5.38 -12.43 -1.05
N GLN A 38 5.94 -12.90 0.08
CA GLN A 38 5.72 -14.26 0.59
C GLN A 38 4.26 -14.53 0.93
N ALA A 39 3.51 -13.52 1.39
CA ALA A 39 2.07 -13.61 1.62
C ALA A 39 1.22 -13.59 0.32
N GLY A 40 1.85 -13.46 -0.85
CA GLY A 40 1.19 -13.52 -2.16
C GLY A 40 0.62 -12.19 -2.64
N PHE A 41 1.08 -11.07 -2.09
CA PHE A 41 0.68 -9.72 -2.52
C PHE A 41 1.78 -9.04 -3.35
N SER A 42 1.37 -8.12 -4.21
CA SER A 42 2.28 -7.21 -4.89
C SER A 42 2.64 -6.02 -4.00
N VAL A 43 3.84 -5.47 -4.19
CA VAL A 43 4.38 -4.36 -3.39
C VAL A 43 4.69 -3.18 -4.29
N VAL A 44 4.43 -1.98 -3.78
CA VAL A 44 4.91 -0.71 -4.32
C VAL A 44 5.61 0.03 -3.18
N GLU A 45 6.72 0.70 -3.48
CA GLU A 45 7.62 1.30 -2.49
C GLU A 45 7.75 2.80 -2.72
N ALA A 46 7.86 3.57 -1.63
CA ALA A 46 8.14 4.99 -1.58
C ALA A 46 9.15 5.26 -0.46
N LEU A 47 10.17 6.08 -0.73
CA LEU A 47 11.23 6.40 0.24
C LEU A 47 11.04 7.77 0.92
N ASP A 48 9.89 8.40 0.68
CA ASP A 48 9.54 9.69 1.24
C ASP A 48 8.02 9.89 1.21
N GLY A 49 7.53 10.83 2.02
CA GLY A 49 6.10 11.10 2.14
C GLY A 49 5.46 11.67 0.86
N ALA A 50 6.19 12.44 0.04
CA ALA A 50 5.63 13.04 -1.17
C ALA A 50 5.40 12.00 -2.26
N SER A 51 6.40 11.14 -2.52
CA SER A 51 6.25 10.00 -3.44
C SER A 51 5.26 8.97 -2.91
N GLY A 52 5.21 8.77 -1.59
CA GLY A 52 4.20 7.94 -0.93
C GLY A 52 2.76 8.44 -1.17
N LEU A 53 2.52 9.75 -1.03
CA LEU A 53 1.22 10.35 -1.29
C LEU A 53 0.80 10.26 -2.76
N GLU A 54 1.75 10.48 -3.69
CA GLU A 54 1.49 10.32 -5.13
C GLU A 54 1.07 8.88 -5.45
N ARG A 55 1.84 7.90 -4.97
CA ARG A 55 1.59 6.46 -5.19
C ARG A 55 0.28 6.01 -4.54
N ALA A 56 -0.05 6.49 -3.34
CA ALA A 56 -1.31 6.17 -2.69
C ALA A 56 -2.53 6.58 -3.55
N ARG A 57 -2.43 7.73 -4.25
CA ARG A 57 -3.50 8.22 -5.14
C ARG A 57 -3.53 7.49 -6.47
N LYS A 58 -2.36 7.22 -7.05
CA LYS A 58 -2.19 6.61 -8.38
C LYS A 58 -2.46 5.10 -8.38
N ASP A 59 -1.79 4.38 -7.48
CA ASP A 59 -1.75 2.91 -7.48
C ASP A 59 -2.92 2.30 -6.68
N ARG A 60 -3.66 3.14 -5.92
CA ARG A 60 -4.84 2.76 -5.11
C ARG A 60 -4.60 1.46 -4.32
N PRO A 61 -3.59 1.43 -3.45
CA PRO A 61 -3.19 0.22 -2.76
C PRO A 61 -4.33 -0.35 -1.88
N ALA A 62 -4.27 -1.65 -1.61
CA ALA A 62 -5.19 -2.30 -0.67
C ALA A 62 -4.85 -1.97 0.79
N LEU A 63 -3.57 -1.75 1.08
CA LEU A 63 -3.02 -1.42 2.39
C LEU A 63 -1.83 -0.48 2.22
N ILE A 64 -1.65 0.44 3.17
CA ILE A 64 -0.46 1.30 3.25
C ILE A 64 0.24 0.97 4.57
N ILE A 65 1.54 0.69 4.49
CA ILE A 65 2.46 0.61 5.63
C ILE A 65 3.25 1.91 5.59
N LEU A 66 3.10 2.73 6.62
CA LEU A 66 3.70 4.05 6.73
C LEU A 66 4.56 4.08 7.98
N ASP A 67 5.83 4.38 7.84
CA ASP A 67 6.63 4.83 8.96
C ASP A 67 6.37 6.32 9.25
N LEU A 68 6.41 6.68 10.54
CA LEU A 68 6.12 8.04 11.00
C LEU A 68 7.38 8.85 11.29
N MET A 69 8.56 8.21 11.30
CA MET A 69 9.86 8.86 11.50
C MET A 69 10.61 8.95 10.17
N LEU A 70 9.98 9.58 9.18
CA LEU A 70 10.51 9.86 7.84
C LEU A 70 11.27 11.19 7.75
#